data_AF-A0A7Y6ZEH1-F1
#
_entry.id   AF-A0A7Y6ZEH1-F1
#
_cell.length_a   1.000
_cell.length_b   1.000
_cell.length_c   1.000
_cell.angle_alpha   90.00
_cell.angle_beta   90.00
_cell.angle_gamma   90.00
#
_symmetry.space_group_name_H-M   'P 1'
#
loop_
_entity.id
_entity.type
_entity.pdbx_description
1 polymer ?
#
loop_
_entity_poly.entity_id
_entity_poly.type
_entity_poly.pdbx_seq_one_letter_code
_entity_poly.pdbx_strand_id
1 'polypeptide(L)' 'MLDVLPPAPLSVRQHVQPLIENHGFWPVVKAAFAARRSLRREAKLARSLAHLSPHLRRDVGLPPEAPPEREHSHWLR' A
#
# COMPACT_ATOMS: atom_id res chain seq x y z
N MET A 1 -11.09 15.93 29.81
CA MET A 1 -11.94 15.23 28.82
C MET A 1 -11.16 14.02 28.34
N LEU A 2 -11.63 12.82 28.67
CA LEU A 2 -11.05 11.57 28.13
C LEU A 2 -11.55 11.41 26.71
N ASP A 3 -10.64 11.46 25.74
CA ASP A 3 -10.90 11.19 24.33
C ASP A 3 -11.43 9.75 24.20
N VAL A 4 -12.75 9.60 24.01
CA VAL A 4 -13.35 8.28 23.76
C VAL A 4 -13.02 7.92 22.32
N LEU A 5 -11.99 7.10 22.13
CA LEU A 5 -11.70 6.53 20.83
C LEU A 5 -12.96 5.82 20.29
N PRO A 6 -13.32 6.02 19.02
CA PRO A 6 -14.44 5.32 18.43
C PRO A 6 -14.20 3.81 18.52
N PRO A 7 -15.24 3.00 18.80
CA PRO A 7 -15.09 1.56 18.89
C PRO A 7 -14.52 1.02 17.57
N ALA A 8 -13.41 0.30 17.66
CA ALA A 8 -12.85 -0.39 16.50
C ALA A 8 -13.93 -1.29 15.89
N PRO A 9 -14.00 -1.40 14.55
CA PRO A 9 -14.97 -2.27 13.90
C PRO A 9 -14.86 -3.68 14.48
N LEU A 10 -16.01 -4.27 14.82
CA LEU A 10 -16.09 -5.56 15.52
C LEU A 10 -15.27 -6.65 14.82
N SER A 11 -15.19 -6.61 13.49
CA SER A 11 -14.39 -7.52 12.68
C SER A 11 -12.90 -7.46 13.03
N VAL A 12 -12.32 -6.27 13.16
CA VAL A 12 -10.89 -6.12 13.48
C VAL A 12 -10.61 -6.64 14.88
N ARG A 13 -11.49 -6.34 15.84
CA ARG A 13 -11.33 -6.82 17.21
C ARG A 13 -11.38 -8.34 17.28
N GLN A 14 -12.33 -8.98 16.58
CA GLN A 14 -12.44 -10.45 16.52
C GLN A 14 -11.20 -11.14 15.95
N HIS A 15 -10.53 -10.52 14.97
CA HIS A 15 -9.33 -11.11 14.38
C HIS A 15 -8.07 -10.85 15.22
N VAL A 16 -7.98 -9.70 15.89
CA VAL A 16 -6.79 -9.29 16.65
C VAL A 16 -6.78 -9.86 18.07
N GLN A 17 -7.96 -10.04 18.69
CA GLN A 17 -8.11 -10.61 20.03
C GLN A 17 -7.39 -11.97 20.20
N PRO A 18 -7.60 -12.99 19.35
CA PRO A 18 -6.91 -14.27 19.49
C PRO A 18 -5.39 -14.16 19.25
N LEU A 19 -4.96 -13.24 18.37
CA LEU A 19 -3.53 -12.97 18.15
C LEU A 19 -2.86 -12.40 19.42
N ILE A 20 -3.55 -11.50 20.12
CA ILE A 20 -3.07 -10.94 21.39
C ILE A 20 -3.05 -12.01 22.48
N GLU A 21 -4.06 -12.87 22.54
CA GLU A 21 -4.12 -13.96 23.53
C GLU A 21 -2.99 -14.96 23.32
N ASN A 22 -2.63 -15.27 22.07
CA ASN A 22 -1.59 -16.24 21.75
C ASN A 22 -0.15 -15.68 21.80
N HIS A 23 0.04 -14.40 21.44
CA HIS A 23 1.38 -13.83 21.25
C HIS A 23 1.66 -12.60 22.13
N GLY A 24 0.68 -12.10 22.87
CA GLY A 24 0.77 -10.88 23.66
C GLY A 24 0.54 -9.60 22.85
N PHE A 25 0.17 -8.52 23.55
CA PHE A 25 -0.19 -7.25 22.95
C PHE A 25 0.96 -6.60 22.15
N TRP A 26 2.13 -6.47 22.78
CA TRP A 26 3.25 -5.75 22.18
C TRP A 26 3.81 -6.41 20.91
N PRO A 27 3.97 -7.75 20.85
CA PRO A 27 4.38 -8.41 19.62
C PRO A 27 3.41 -8.18 18.45
N VAL A 28 2.09 -8.24 18.70
CA VAL A 28 1.07 -7.98 17.69
C VAL A 28 1.14 -6.55 17.16
N VAL A 29 1.30 -5.57 18.06
CA VAL A 29 1.47 -4.15 17.66
C VAL A 29 2.73 -3.99 16.79
N LYS A 30 3.87 -4.54 17.19
CA LYS A 30 5.11 -4.47 16.39
C LYS A 30 4.93 -5.10 15.01
N ALA A 31 4.28 -6.26 14.93
CA ALA A 31 4.00 -6.96 13.68
C ALA A 31 3.10 -6.12 12.76
N ALA A 32 2.05 -5.49 13.30
CA ALA A 32 1.16 -4.62 12.53
C ALA A 32 1.92 -3.41 11.94
N PHE A 33 2.79 -2.77 12.71
CA PHE A 33 3.63 -1.68 12.21
C PHE A 33 4.66 -2.15 11.16
N ALA A 34 5.25 -3.33 11.36
CA ALA A 34 6.17 -3.93 10.39
C ALA A 34 5.47 -4.22 9.05
N ALA A 35 4.29 -4.85 9.09
CA ALA A 35 3.46 -5.13 7.92
C ALA A 35 3.05 -3.83 7.20
N ARG A 36 2.66 -2.79 7.94
CA ARG A 36 2.36 -1.48 7.34
C ARG A 36 3.59 -0.89 6.64
N ARG A 37 4.78 -1.07 7.20
CA ARG A 37 6.04 -0.60 6.61
C ARG A 37 6.40 -1.38 5.35
N SER A 38 6.20 -2.71 5.31
CA SER A 38 6.47 -3.52 4.12
C SER A 38 5.55 -3.13 2.97
N LEU A 39 4.24 -3.00 3.22
CA LEU A 39 3.26 -2.56 2.22
C LEU A 39 3.62 -1.19 1.62
N ARG A 40 4.06 -0.24 2.46
CA ARG A 40 4.53 1.07 1.98
C ARG A 40 5.79 0.97 1.11
N ARG A 41 6.71 0.07 1.45
CA ARG A 41 7.92 -0.16 0.66
C ARG A 41 7.59 -0.78 -0.68
N GLU A 42 6.72 -1.80 -0.70
CA GLU A 42 6.24 -2.43 -1.93
C GLU A 42 5.51 -1.44 -2.83
N ALA A 43 4.61 -0.62 -2.28
CA ALA A 43 3.95 0.44 -3.04
C ALA A 43 4.95 1.45 -3.62
N LYS A 44 5.99 1.82 -2.86
CA LYS A 44 7.06 2.72 -3.35
C LYS A 44 7.87 2.05 -4.47
N LEU A 45 8.20 0.77 -4.34
CA LEU A 45 8.89 0.01 -5.36
C LEU A 45 8.04 -0.09 -6.63
N ALA A 46 6.76 -0.45 -6.53
CA ALA A 46 5.85 -0.51 -7.65
C ALA A 46 5.77 0.84 -8.39
N ARG A 47 5.68 1.96 -7.64
CA ARG A 47 5.70 3.31 -8.23
C ARG A 47 7.04 3.63 -8.90
N SER A 48 8.15 3.19 -8.31
CA SER A 48 9.48 3.34 -8.92
C SER A 48 9.61 2.54 -10.22
N LEU A 49 9.07 1.32 -10.26
CA LEU A 49 9.07 0.49 -11.46
C LEU A 49 8.19 1.11 -12.56
N ALA A 50 7.06 1.71 -12.18
CA ALA A 50 6.20 2.50 -13.06
C ALA A 50 6.83 3.82 -13.53
N HIS A 51 7.98 4.23 -13.00
CA HIS A 51 8.71 5.43 -13.47
C HIS A 51 10.06 5.08 -14.09
N LEU A 52 10.30 3.79 -14.37
CA LEU A 52 11.51 3.36 -15.08
C LEU A 52 11.49 3.88 -16.52
N SER A 53 12.65 4.34 -16.97
CA SER A 53 12.87 4.68 -18.37
C SER A 53 12.67 3.45 -19.28
N PRO A 54 12.30 3.64 -20.57
CA PRO A 54 11.99 2.53 -21.47
C PRO A 54 13.11 1.49 -21.63
N HIS A 55 14.37 1.94 -21.62
CA HIS A 55 15.53 1.05 -21.72
C HIS A 55 15.69 0.17 -20.49
N LEU A 56 15.56 0.73 -19.29
CA LEU A 56 15.60 -0.04 -18.04
C LEU A 56 14.42 -1.02 -17.92
N ARG A 57 13.23 -0.67 -18.42
CA ARG A 57 12.09 -1.61 -18.44
C ARG A 57 12.38 -2.83 -19.32
N ARG A 58 13.03 -2.61 -20.47
CA ARG A 58 13.44 -3.69 -21.39
C ARG A 58 14.44 -4.64 -20.74
N ASP A 59 15.42 -4.10 -20.02
CA ASP A 59 16.47 -4.91 -19.38
C ASP A 59 15.94 -5.78 -18.22
N VAL A 60 14.86 -5.32 -17.55
CA VAL A 60 14.22 -6.03 -16.43
C VAL A 60 13.04 -6.91 -16.90
N GLY A 61 12.76 -6.95 -18.21
CA GLY A 61 11.68 -7.75 -18.79
C GLY A 61 10.26 -7.21 -18.50
N LEU A 62 10.14 -5.94 -18.14
CA LEU A 62 8.85 -5.27 -17.92
C LEU A 62 8.24 -4.83 -19.26
N PRO A 63 6.91 -4.95 -19.43
CA PRO A 63 6.24 -4.46 -20.63
C PRO A 63 6.42 -2.93 -20.77
N PRO A 64 6.48 -2.39 -22.00
CA PRO A 64 6.59 -0.96 -22.21
C PRO A 64 5.43 -0.21 -21.55
N GLU A 65 5.71 0.98 -21.01
CA GLU A 65 4.68 1.88 -20.47
C GLU A 65 3.66 2.17 -21.59
N ALA A 66 2.36 2.03 -21.31
CA ALA A 66 1.33 2.44 -22.25
C ALA A 66 1.47 3.95 -22.51
N PRO A 67 1.29 4.45 -23.75
CA PRO A 67 1.30 5.87 -24.01
C PRO A 67 0.26 6.55 -23.11
N PRO A 68 0.57 7.70 -22.48
CA PRO A 68 -0.45 8.46 -21.79
C PRO A 68 -1.58 8.74 -22.78
N GLU A 69 -2.81 8.37 -22.38
CA GLU A 69 -4.02 8.62 -23.15
C GLU A 69 -4.07 10.12 -23.43
N ARG A 70 -3.75 10.51 -24.66
CA ARG A 70 -3.79 11.92 -25.06
C ARG A 70 -5.25 12.30 -24.99
N GLU A 71 -5.62 13.12 -24.01
CA GLU A 71 -6.90 13.84 -24.02
C GLU A 71 -6.94 14.67 -25.30
N HIS A 72 -7.49 14.09 -26.37
CA HIS A 72 -7.89 14.82 -27.56
C HIS A 72 -9.11 15.64 -27.19
N SER A 73 -8.90 16.82 -26.63
CA SER A 73 -9.94 17.80 -26.43
C SER A 73 -9.33 19.18 -26.62
N HIS A 74 -10.03 20.01 -27.40
CA HIS A 74 -9.76 21.44 -27.63
C HIS A 74 -9.01 21.85 -28.91
N TRP A 75 -9.35 21.29 -30.08
CA TRP A 75 -9.09 21.97 -31.37
C TRP A 75 -10.35 22.11 -32.24
N LEU A 76 -11.49 22.47 -31.63
CA LEU A 76 -12.61 23.06 -32.37
C LEU A 76 -12.71 24.55 -32.00
N ARG A 77 -12.10 25.40 -32.83
CA ARG A 77 -12.47 26.80 -32.97
C ARG A 77 -12.36 27.21 -34.43
#